data_AF-A0A382X5L4-F1
#
_entry.id   AF-A0A382X5L4-F1
#
_cell.length_a   1.000
_cell.length_b   1.000
_cell.length_c   1.000
_cell.angle_alpha   90.00
_cell.angle_beta   90.00
_cell.angle_gamma   90.00
#
_symmetry.space_group_name_H-M   'P 1'
#
loop_
_entity.id
_entity.type
_entity.pdbx_description
1 polymer ?
#
loop_
_entity_poly.entity_id
_entity_poly.type
_entity_poly.pdbx_seq_one_letter_code
_entity_poly.pdbx_strand_id
1 'polypeptide(L)'
;MFKGDKVTRQYEGVDPVTRDIIRNYLYSAADTMAVTVVRTARSSVVKDGMDFSTAIFNADGEQVSQGLTLPFHMGAMQPALDAVREYFGTEVAPGDIFANNDPYSGASHLPDIFLFKPVFYNQTLIAWTCVIAHHTDIGGRV
;
A
#
# COMPACT_ATOMS: atom_id res chain seq x y z
N MET A 1 -31.86 4.87 4.29
CA MET A 1 -31.95 3.85 5.35
C MET A 1 -30.76 2.91 5.17
N PHE A 2 -29.60 3.25 5.73
CA PHE A 2 -28.39 2.44 5.64
C PHE A 2 -28.33 1.51 6.84
N LYS A 3 -28.86 0.30 6.70
CA LYS A 3 -28.50 -0.82 7.56
C LYS A 3 -27.22 -1.42 6.99
N GLY A 4 -26.09 -0.79 7.31
CA GLY A 4 -24.80 -1.46 7.18
C GLY A 4 -24.62 -2.29 8.43
N ASP A 5 -24.78 -3.61 8.29
CA ASP A 5 -24.35 -4.55 9.33
C ASP A 5 -22.88 -4.26 9.60
N LYS A 6 -22.58 -3.69 10.76
CA LYS A 6 -21.21 -3.55 11.23
C LYS A 6 -20.67 -4.97 11.33
N VAL A 7 -19.78 -5.34 10.43
CA VAL A 7 -18.96 -6.55 10.57
C VAL A 7 -18.02 -6.32 11.76
N THR A 8 -18.54 -6.41 12.98
CA THR A 8 -17.71 -6.61 14.16
C THR A 8 -17.28 -8.06 14.12
N ARG A 9 -16.21 -8.34 13.37
CA ARG A 9 -15.49 -9.60 13.50
C ARG A 9 -14.90 -9.60 14.91
N GLN A 10 -15.60 -10.21 15.87
CA GLN A 10 -15.03 -10.42 17.19
C GLN A 10 -13.87 -11.39 17.02
N TYR A 11 -12.65 -10.92 17.32
CA TYR A 11 -11.45 -11.75 17.37
C TYR A 11 -11.49 -12.57 18.67
N GLU A 12 -12.47 -13.47 18.81
CA GLU A 12 -12.53 -14.39 19.94
C GLU A 12 -11.25 -15.22 19.95
N GLY A 13 -10.48 -15.13 21.04
CA GLY A 13 -9.25 -15.90 21.23
C GLY A 13 -7.93 -15.21 20.85
N VAL A 14 -7.92 -13.95 20.38
CA VAL A 14 -6.67 -13.20 20.20
C VAL A 14 -6.36 -12.38 21.46
N ASP A 15 -5.21 -12.64 22.08
CA ASP A 15 -4.71 -11.87 23.23
C ASP A 15 -4.60 -10.36 22.87
N PRO A 16 -5.28 -9.45 23.59
CA PRO A 16 -5.27 -8.02 23.30
C PRO A 16 -3.87 -7.40 23.33
N VAL A 17 -2.99 -7.90 24.19
CA VAL A 17 -1.60 -7.40 24.29
C VAL A 17 -0.84 -7.75 23.01
N THR A 18 -0.91 -9.01 22.58
CA THR A 18 -0.31 -9.50 21.34
C THR A 18 -0.84 -8.72 20.13
N ARG A 19 -2.15 -8.51 20.04
CA ARG A 19 -2.77 -7.71 18.98
C ARG A 19 -2.17 -6.30 18.90
N ASP A 20 -2.05 -5.63 20.04
CA ASP A 20 -1.58 -4.26 20.11
C ASP A 20 -0.09 -4.15 19.80
N ILE A 21 0.71 -5.14 20.21
CA ILE A 21 2.10 -5.27 19.81
C ILE A 21 2.21 -5.38 18.29
N ILE A 22 1.49 -6.31 17.66
CA ILE A 22 1.52 -6.52 16.21
C ILE A 22 1.08 -5.25 15.48
N ARG A 23 -0.01 -4.62 15.91
CA ARG A 23 -0.50 -3.36 15.34
C ARG A 23 0.58 -2.28 15.36
N ASN A 24 1.26 -2.10 16.49
CA ASN A 24 2.32 -1.10 16.62
C ASN A 24 3.54 -1.43 15.75
N TYR A 25 3.90 -2.71 15.61
CA TYR A 25 4.95 -3.13 14.67
C TYR A 25 4.58 -2.82 13.22
N LEU A 26 3.32 -3.04 12.82
CA LEU A 26 2.87 -2.72 11.46
C LEU A 26 2.89 -1.22 11.16
N TYR A 27 2.54 -0.37 12.13
CA TYR A 27 2.69 1.09 11.97
C TYR A 27 4.16 1.50 11.90
N SER A 28 4.99 0.98 12.81
CA SER A 28 6.43 1.28 12.83
C SER A 28 7.13 0.82 11.54
N ALA A 29 6.73 -0.32 10.98
CA ALA A 29 7.24 -0.81 9.70
C ALA A 29 6.87 0.14 8.55
N ALA A 30 5.61 0.58 8.48
CA ALA A 30 5.17 1.52 7.46
C ALA A 30 5.87 2.89 7.58
N ASP A 31 6.06 3.40 8.79
CA ASP A 31 6.84 4.62 9.03
C ASP A 31 8.31 4.45 8.62
N THR A 32 8.90 3.29 8.90
CA THR A 32 10.28 2.98 8.51
C THR A 32 10.43 2.91 6.99
N MET A 33 9.42 2.37 6.28
CA MET A 33 9.35 2.41 4.81
C MET A 33 9.36 3.87 4.34
N ALA A 34 8.52 4.74 4.92
CA ALA A 34 8.45 6.14 4.55
C ALA A 34 9.79 6.87 4.76
N VAL A 35 10.43 6.68 5.92
CA VAL A 35 11.75 7.26 6.21
C VAL A 35 12.79 6.76 5.21
N THR A 36 12.74 5.49 4.81
CA THR A 36 13.66 4.92 3.82
C THR A 36 13.49 5.58 2.46
N VAL A 37 12.25 5.81 2.01
CA VAL A 37 11.95 6.51 0.76
C VAL A 37 12.53 7.92 0.79
N VAL A 38 12.23 8.73 1.82
CA VAL A 38 12.72 10.11 1.93
C VAL A 38 14.25 10.18 1.94
N ARG A 39 14.92 9.27 2.66
CA ARG A 39 16.38 9.28 2.79
C ARG A 39 17.10 8.89 1.49
N THR A 40 16.43 8.14 0.62
CA THR A 40 16.99 7.66 -0.65
C THR A 40 16.51 8.47 -1.85
N ALA A 41 15.45 9.26 -1.70
CA ALA A 41 14.89 10.10 -2.74
C ALA A 41 15.90 11.15 -3.25
N ARG A 42 15.92 11.31 -4.58
CA ARG A 42 16.61 12.40 -5.29
C ARG A 42 15.65 13.44 -5.88
N SER A 43 14.37 13.10 -5.99
CA SER A 43 13.32 14.01 -6.45
C SER A 43 12.96 14.99 -5.33
N SER A 44 12.93 16.28 -5.61
CA SER A 44 12.45 17.31 -4.66
C SER A 44 10.97 17.13 -4.33
N VAL A 45 10.16 16.60 -5.27
CA VAL A 45 8.74 16.28 -5.04
C VAL A 45 8.58 15.28 -3.89
N VAL A 46 9.42 14.24 -3.86
CA VAL A 46 9.37 13.22 -2.80
C VAL A 46 10.12 13.69 -1.56
N LYS A 47 11.31 14.27 -1.72
CA LYS A 47 12.21 14.58 -0.60
C LYS A 47 11.79 15.82 0.19
N ASP A 48 11.39 16.87 -0.50
CA ASP A 48 11.04 18.16 0.10
C ASP A 48 9.52 18.36 0.10
N GLY A 49 8.84 17.96 -0.99
CA GLY A 49 7.39 18.02 -1.13
C GLY A 49 6.63 16.94 -0.37
N MET A 50 7.30 15.84 0.01
CA MET A 50 6.70 14.69 0.68
C MET A 50 5.51 14.09 -0.08
N ASP A 51 5.53 14.20 -1.41
CA ASP A 51 4.46 13.70 -2.27
C ASP A 51 4.66 12.21 -2.61
N PHE A 52 4.48 11.40 -1.59
CA PHE A 52 4.55 9.95 -1.63
C PHE A 52 3.80 9.40 -0.41
N SER A 53 3.42 8.12 -0.46
CA SER A 53 2.89 7.40 0.70
C SER A 53 3.37 5.96 0.73
N THR A 54 3.33 5.34 1.89
CA THR A 54 3.66 3.92 2.09
C THR A 54 2.57 3.23 2.89
N ALA A 55 2.29 1.97 2.59
CA ALA A 55 1.25 1.22 3.27
C ALA A 55 1.54 -0.29 3.28
N ILE A 56 0.91 -0.98 4.22
CA ILE A 56 0.87 -2.44 4.31
C ILE A 56 -0.59 -2.87 4.20
N PHE A 57 -0.83 -3.93 3.44
CA PHE A 57 -2.12 -4.56 3.21
C PHE A 57 -2.07 -6.02 3.67
N ASN A 58 -3.20 -6.59 4.07
CA ASN A 58 -3.29 -8.03 4.27
C ASN A 58 -3.29 -8.78 2.91
N ALA A 59 -3.27 -10.11 2.95
CA ALA A 59 -3.30 -10.95 1.74
C ALA A 59 -4.53 -10.68 0.85
N ASP A 60 -5.65 -10.24 1.47
CA ASP A 60 -6.91 -9.93 0.81
C ASP A 60 -6.95 -8.52 0.19
N GLY A 61 -5.85 -7.75 0.26
CA GLY A 61 -5.74 -6.42 -0.32
C GLY A 61 -6.35 -5.30 0.53
N GLU A 62 -6.76 -5.58 1.77
CA GLU A 62 -7.27 -4.57 2.69
C GLU A 62 -6.12 -3.86 3.41
N GLN A 63 -6.17 -2.52 3.45
CA GLN A 63 -5.13 -1.74 4.09
C GLN A 63 -5.12 -1.94 5.62
N VAL A 64 -3.96 -2.33 6.17
CA VAL A 64 -3.79 -2.58 7.61
C VAL A 64 -2.95 -1.52 8.31
N SER A 65 -2.01 -0.88 7.61
CA SER A 65 -1.26 0.26 8.14
C SER A 65 -0.83 1.21 7.02
N GLN A 66 -0.56 2.46 7.40
CA GLN A 66 -0.01 3.50 6.54
C GLN A 66 1.13 4.19 7.28
N GLY A 67 2.20 4.54 6.59
CA GLY A 67 3.21 5.42 7.14
C GLY A 67 2.67 6.84 7.29
N LEU A 68 3.27 7.64 8.17
CA LEU A 68 2.92 9.05 8.39
C LEU A 68 3.22 9.90 7.15
N THR A 69 2.29 9.86 6.18
CA THR A 69 2.41 10.36 4.81
C THR A 69 1.07 10.95 4.35
N LEU A 70 0.93 11.30 3.07
CA LEU A 70 -0.27 11.96 2.56
C LEU A 70 -1.53 11.06 2.66
N PRO A 71 -2.60 11.51 3.37
CA PRO A 71 -3.84 10.75 3.49
C PRO A 71 -4.59 10.55 2.17
N PHE A 72 -4.36 11.43 1.18
CA PHE A 72 -5.05 11.37 -0.12
C PHE A 72 -4.79 10.06 -0.86
N HIS A 73 -3.55 9.54 -0.76
CA HIS A 73 -3.15 8.29 -1.41
C HIS A 73 -3.90 7.06 -0.89
N MET A 74 -4.44 7.11 0.34
CA MET A 74 -5.18 6.01 0.95
C MET A 74 -6.37 5.58 0.10
N GLY A 75 -7.03 6.53 -0.58
CA GLY A 75 -8.18 6.24 -1.45
C GLY A 75 -7.82 5.54 -2.76
N ALA A 76 -6.57 5.63 -3.21
CA ALA A 76 -6.13 5.10 -4.50
C ALA A 76 -5.30 3.82 -4.39
N MET A 77 -4.56 3.61 -3.29
CA MET A 77 -3.68 2.45 -3.15
C MET A 77 -4.43 1.11 -3.16
N GLN A 78 -5.58 1.02 -2.48
CA GLN A 78 -6.35 -0.22 -2.42
C GLN A 78 -6.98 -0.56 -3.79
N PRO A 79 -7.70 0.34 -4.47
CA PRO A 79 -8.17 0.08 -5.85
C PRO A 79 -7.05 -0.27 -6.82
N ALA A 80 -5.89 0.40 -6.74
CA ALA A 80 -4.74 0.10 -7.58
C ALA A 80 -4.14 -1.30 -7.30
N LEU A 81 -4.13 -1.74 -6.03
CA LEU A 81 -3.72 -3.10 -5.65
C LEU A 81 -4.74 -4.15 -6.13
N ASP A 82 -6.03 -3.87 -6.01
CA ASP A 82 -7.08 -4.77 -6.47
C ASP A 82 -6.99 -5.01 -7.98
N ALA A 83 -6.72 -3.98 -8.77
CA ALA A 83 -6.48 -4.12 -10.21
C ALA A 83 -5.24 -4.98 -10.52
N VAL A 84 -4.15 -4.82 -9.77
CA VAL A 84 -2.96 -5.69 -9.89
C VAL A 84 -3.31 -7.14 -9.59
N ARG A 85 -4.04 -7.38 -8.49
CA ARG A 85 -4.45 -8.73 -8.07
C ARG A 85 -5.39 -9.39 -9.09
N GLU A 86 -6.32 -8.62 -9.67
CA GLU A 86 -7.22 -9.09 -10.71
C GLU A 86 -6.48 -9.45 -12.00
N TYR A 87 -5.56 -8.58 -12.44
CA TYR A 87 -4.82 -8.76 -13.68
C TYR A 87 -3.87 -9.96 -13.64
N PHE A 88 -3.07 -10.09 -12.57
CA PHE A 88 -2.06 -11.15 -12.46
C PHE A 88 -2.63 -12.44 -11.86
N GLY A 89 -3.72 -12.36 -11.08
CA GLY A 89 -4.39 -13.53 -10.52
C GLY A 89 -3.44 -14.46 -9.76
N THR A 90 -3.25 -15.68 -10.28
CA THR A 90 -2.40 -16.70 -9.67
C THR A 90 -0.91 -16.58 -10.02
N GLU A 91 -0.52 -15.62 -10.87
CA GLU A 91 0.87 -15.41 -11.31
C GLU A 91 1.72 -14.59 -10.33
N VAL A 92 1.29 -14.49 -9.06
CA VAL A 92 2.02 -13.78 -8.01
C VAL A 92 3.01 -14.72 -7.32
N ALA A 93 4.31 -14.44 -7.43
CA ALA A 93 5.37 -15.26 -6.87
C ALA A 93 6.26 -14.50 -5.87
N PRO A 94 6.96 -15.22 -4.97
CA PRO A 94 7.97 -14.62 -4.10
C PRO A 94 9.08 -13.95 -4.92
N GLY A 95 9.33 -12.67 -4.65
CA GLY A 95 10.37 -11.89 -5.32
C GLY A 95 9.83 -10.84 -6.29
N ASP A 96 8.57 -10.97 -6.72
CA ASP A 96 7.95 -10.05 -7.67
C ASP A 96 7.80 -8.64 -7.10
N ILE A 97 7.73 -7.67 -8.03
CA ILE A 97 7.34 -6.29 -7.79
C ILE A 97 6.42 -5.89 -8.95
N PHE A 98 5.25 -5.38 -8.61
CA PHE A 98 4.25 -4.92 -9.57
C PHE A 98 4.21 -3.40 -9.59
N ALA A 99 3.96 -2.83 -10.77
CA ALA A 99 3.82 -1.39 -10.94
C ALA A 99 2.45 -1.07 -11.57
N ASN A 100 1.77 -0.04 -11.06
CA ASN A 100 0.53 0.46 -11.63
C ASN A 100 0.52 2.00 -11.57
N ASN A 101 0.13 2.64 -12.66
CA ASN A 101 -0.20 4.07 -12.71
C ASN A 101 -1.39 4.35 -13.64
N ASP A 102 -2.13 3.31 -14.04
CA ASP A 102 -3.27 3.42 -14.94
C ASP A 102 -4.50 3.93 -14.17
N PRO A 103 -5.01 5.14 -14.46
CA PRO A 103 -6.15 5.72 -13.75
C PRO A 103 -7.46 4.96 -14.00
N TYR A 104 -7.54 4.20 -15.09
CA TYR A 104 -8.68 3.34 -15.37
C TYR A 104 -8.64 2.01 -14.61
N SER A 105 -7.48 1.70 -14.02
CA SER A 105 -7.21 0.52 -13.20
C SER A 105 -6.90 0.90 -11.75
N GLY A 106 -7.60 1.89 -11.22
CA GLY A 106 -7.59 2.26 -9.81
C GLY A 106 -6.50 3.23 -9.34
N ALA A 107 -5.49 3.53 -10.18
CA ALA A 107 -4.51 4.57 -9.84
C ALA A 107 -5.16 5.97 -9.86
N SER A 108 -4.54 6.94 -9.22
CA SER A 108 -5.04 8.33 -9.12
C SER A 108 -4.90 9.10 -10.42
N HIS A 109 -3.69 9.15 -10.97
CA HIS A 109 -3.36 9.75 -12.26
C HIS A 109 -1.97 9.29 -12.72
N LEU A 110 -1.62 9.50 -14.00
CA LEU A 110 -0.37 8.97 -14.58
C LEU A 110 0.93 9.32 -13.82
N PRO A 111 1.10 10.54 -13.27
CA PRO A 111 2.25 10.90 -12.43
C PRO A 111 2.47 10.04 -11.17
N ASP A 112 1.43 9.40 -10.67
CA ASP A 112 1.48 8.63 -9.43
C ASP A 112 1.78 7.18 -9.76
N ILE A 113 3.00 6.75 -9.46
CA ILE A 113 3.43 5.38 -9.72
C ILE A 113 3.36 4.59 -8.43
N PHE A 114 2.51 3.57 -8.42
CA PHE A 114 2.34 2.63 -7.33
C PHE A 114 3.24 1.41 -7.57
N LEU A 115 4.01 1.03 -6.56
CA LEU A 115 4.78 -0.20 -6.54
C LEU A 115 4.25 -1.10 -5.42
N PHE A 116 3.91 -2.34 -5.78
CA PHE A 116 3.41 -3.35 -4.86
C PHE A 116 4.39 -4.52 -4.80
N LYS A 117 4.73 -4.94 -3.59
CA LYS A 117 5.53 -6.13 -3.33
C LYS A 117 4.72 -7.11 -2.49
N PRO A 118 4.44 -8.33 -2.98
CA PRO A 118 3.84 -9.38 -2.16
C PRO A 118 4.83 -9.89 -1.11
N VAL A 119 4.32 -10.16 0.08
CA VAL A 119 5.08 -10.68 1.22
C VAL A 119 4.64 -12.11 1.50
N PHE A 120 5.59 -13.04 1.40
CA PHE A 120 5.35 -14.47 1.60
C PHE A 120 5.98 -14.97 2.89
N TYR A 121 5.30 -15.90 3.56
CA TYR A 121 5.84 -16.72 4.63
C TYR A 121 5.50 -18.18 4.35
N ASN A 122 6.52 -19.06 4.28
CA ASN A 122 6.36 -20.47 3.92
C ASN A 122 5.51 -20.67 2.64
N GLN A 123 5.84 -19.96 1.56
CA GLN A 123 5.12 -19.97 0.28
C GLN A 123 3.65 -19.52 0.33
N THR A 124 3.20 -18.99 1.47
CA THR A 124 1.86 -18.41 1.62
C THR A 124 1.96 -16.90 1.55
N LEU A 125 1.17 -16.28 0.68
CA LEU A 125 1.00 -14.82 0.64
C LEU A 125 0.32 -14.37 1.92
N ILE A 126 0.97 -13.51 2.71
CA ILE A 126 0.45 -13.04 3.99
C ILE A 126 0.12 -11.54 3.98
N ALA A 127 0.74 -10.76 3.10
CA ALA A 127 0.58 -9.32 3.03
C ALA A 127 1.06 -8.76 1.69
N TRP A 128 0.76 -7.49 1.46
CA TRP A 128 1.37 -6.66 0.43
C TRP A 128 1.96 -5.40 1.05
N THR A 129 3.07 -4.92 0.50
CA THR A 129 3.60 -3.58 0.81
C THR A 129 3.47 -2.69 -0.41
N CYS A 130 3.10 -1.44 -0.20
CA CYS A 130 2.96 -0.44 -1.24
C CYS A 130 3.85 0.77 -0.98
N VAL A 131 4.41 1.32 -2.04
CA VAL A 131 4.83 2.73 -2.11
C VAL A 131 4.19 3.37 -3.33
N ILE A 132 3.62 4.55 -3.16
CA ILE A 132 3.26 5.46 -4.26
C ILE A 132 4.19 6.67 -4.17
N ALA A 133 4.70 7.14 -5.30
CA ALA A 133 5.46 8.39 -5.36
C ALA A 133 5.07 9.20 -6.60
N HIS A 134 4.91 10.50 -6.40
CA HIS A 134 4.58 11.41 -7.48
C HIS A 134 5.82 11.74 -8.33
N HIS A 135 5.64 11.71 -9.65
CA HIS A 135 6.64 12.09 -10.63
C HIS A 135 6.23 13.37 -11.36
N THR A 136 7.13 14.34 -11.49
CA THR A 136 6.83 15.63 -12.14
C THR A 136 6.44 15.51 -13.61
N ASP A 137 6.90 14.45 -14.28
CA ASP A 137 6.67 14.23 -15.71
C ASP A 137 6.65 12.73 -16.01
N ILE A 138 5.81 12.37 -16.99
CA ILE A 138 5.63 11.01 -17.51
C ILE A 138 5.84 10.99 -19.05
N GLY A 139 6.42 12.06 -19.62
CA GLY A 139 6.67 12.16 -21.07
C GLY A 139 5.42 12.40 -21.92
N GLY A 140 4.38 12.99 -21.32
CA GLY A 140 3.14 13.36 -22.02
C GLY A 140 3.34 14.52 -22.99
N ARG A 141 2.38 14.73 -23.89
CA ARG A 141 2.41 15.88 -24.81
C ARG A 141 2.01 17.15 -24.05
N VAL A 142 2.90 18.14 -24.07
CA VAL A 142 2.68 19.51 -23.56
C VAL A 142 2.04 20.42 -24.60
#